data_AF-A0A538MD79-F1
#
_entry.id   AF-A0A538MD79-F1
#
_cell.length_a   1.000
_cell.length_b   1.000
_cell.length_c   1.000
_cell.angle_alpha   90.00
_cell.angle_beta   90.00
_cell.angle_gamma   90.00
#
_symmetry.space_group_name_H-M   'P 1'
#
loop_
_entity.id
_entity.type
_entity.pdbx_description
1 polymer ?
#
loop_
_entity_poly.entity_id
_entity_poly.type
_entity_poly.pdbx_seq_one_letter_code
_entity_poly.pdbx_strand_id
1 'polypeptide(L)'
;MTTELSPQLRQSLDRLVGYEALDAQPDWGDVAGRAARGRRRSVVLAILACFALAVFVSAAFAFGTDLWQLVAGKPVSTKRLSPEEQRMFASLASGRPILRTQPNDPALRRLGKDVSVRRLADQGGYTFYVIEVRGRYPTRCFATGRAWKPRLFGSMECPIPGRRPEPGSFPSARNPVLDQSEFAPRGGEVSRLVGFAAVAVKKVGLLTAAGDVIASVPVVNSTYLKTIRPPATGVEAIVAFDGSGRRVYCEDVAANDRCGNRPAPEHVTPPRPSPQREPRPVRLGALVQRGKSQGVSVSVYDLGVAIFDLSAASPRVVKRLGAGVSAGCLRTRFLNGRWLSDDLSSGALGRGGDRLRVDLVGGGGFMLPDEVPPPYQGCEISGYYGRRWNDAFGTRALVEIPLGEAGRHFFNDRAAARDLAYFVRSGRVQRIRLSPSPRPGLEALARRYPHRVVELQRKDQFAPEDKIGFWIGPGTIRFTTTSSTGRRLFVVAKRRTLKLPSQNLGDLAFVF
;
A
#
# COMPACT_ATOMS: atom_id res chain seq x y z
N MET A 1 -1.69 -41.44 61.18
CA MET A 1 -2.44 -42.43 60.38
C MET A 1 -1.73 -42.61 59.07
N THR A 2 -0.84 -43.60 59.03
CA THR A 2 -0.01 -43.97 57.88
C THR A 2 -0.32 -45.44 57.61
N THR A 3 -1.09 -45.69 56.56
CA THR A 3 -1.47 -47.05 56.13
C THR A 3 -0.24 -47.78 55.59
N GLU A 4 0.15 -48.85 56.30
CA GLU A 4 1.15 -49.82 55.87
C GLU A 4 0.63 -50.65 54.69
N LEU A 5 1.48 -50.86 53.69
CA LEU A 5 1.21 -51.70 52.53
C LEU A 5 1.31 -53.19 52.87
N SER A 6 0.48 -54.01 52.21
CA SER A 6 0.28 -55.42 52.52
C SER A 6 1.49 -56.31 52.18
N PRO A 7 1.69 -57.42 52.91
CA PRO A 7 2.86 -58.32 52.75
C PRO A 7 2.95 -59.02 51.38
N GLN A 8 1.85 -59.11 50.62
CA GLN A 8 1.87 -59.65 49.26
C GLN A 8 2.55 -58.72 48.24
N LEU A 9 2.59 -57.40 48.52
CA LEU A 9 3.27 -56.44 47.64
C LEU A 9 4.79 -56.44 47.83
N ARG A 10 5.28 -56.77 49.03
CA ARG A 10 6.73 -56.98 49.30
C ARG A 10 7.25 -58.25 48.62
N GLN A 11 6.47 -59.33 48.63
CA GLN A 11 6.83 -60.60 47.99
C GLN A 11 6.93 -60.53 46.46
N SER A 12 6.33 -59.51 45.83
CA SER A 12 6.42 -59.29 44.38
C SER A 12 7.65 -58.47 43.97
N LEU A 13 8.25 -57.71 44.90
CA LEU A 13 9.43 -56.88 44.64
C LEU A 13 10.75 -57.64 44.87
N ASP A 14 10.77 -58.62 45.78
CA ASP A 14 11.95 -59.47 45.99
C ASP A 14 12.18 -60.51 44.87
N ARG A 15 11.20 -60.71 43.96
CA ARG A 15 11.38 -61.53 42.74
C ARG A 15 11.98 -60.78 41.55
N LEU A 16 12.15 -59.47 41.63
CA LEU A 16 12.72 -58.65 40.54
C LEU A 16 14.21 -58.32 40.72
N VAL A 17 14.82 -58.73 41.84
CA VAL A 17 16.25 -58.55 42.12
C VAL A 17 16.87 -59.90 42.47
N GLY A 18 16.94 -60.78 41.48
CA GLY A 18 17.73 -62.01 41.57
C GLY A 18 19.19 -61.72 41.28
N TYR A 19 20.00 -61.59 42.33
CA TYR A 19 21.44 -61.86 42.29
C TYR A 19 21.66 -63.19 43.00
N GLU A 20 21.93 -64.26 42.24
CA GLU A 20 22.77 -65.37 42.69
C GLU A 20 23.83 -65.60 41.62
N ALA A 21 25.08 -65.50 42.06
CA ALA A 21 26.27 -65.78 41.30
C ALA A 21 26.49 -67.29 41.22
N LEU A 22 26.90 -67.78 40.04
CA LEU A 22 27.71 -68.99 39.90
C LEU A 22 28.55 -68.88 38.61
N ASP A 23 29.82 -68.57 38.84
CA ASP A 23 31.02 -69.00 38.12
C ASP A 23 30.91 -69.43 36.64
N ALA A 24 31.08 -68.44 35.76
CA ALA A 24 31.84 -68.65 34.54
C ALA A 24 32.61 -67.36 34.25
N GLN A 25 33.95 -67.42 34.27
CA GLN A 25 34.78 -66.33 33.77
C GLN A 25 34.30 -65.95 32.36
N PRO A 26 33.82 -64.71 32.14
CA PRO A 26 33.45 -64.27 30.81
C PRO A 26 34.73 -64.20 29.98
N ASP A 27 34.76 -64.96 28.89
CA ASP A 27 35.74 -64.81 27.84
C ASP A 27 35.62 -63.40 27.24
N TRP A 28 36.47 -62.49 27.72
CA TRP A 28 36.55 -61.11 27.23
C TRP A 28 36.97 -61.04 25.76
N GLY A 29 37.47 -62.14 25.17
CA GLY A 29 37.73 -62.27 23.74
C GLY A 29 36.45 -62.29 22.89
N ASP A 30 35.37 -62.91 23.36
CA ASP A 30 34.08 -62.94 22.66
C ASP A 30 33.35 -61.59 22.75
N VAL A 31 33.46 -60.88 23.89
CA VAL A 31 32.90 -59.53 24.07
C VAL A 31 33.60 -58.50 23.15
N ALA A 32 34.93 -58.56 23.05
CA ALA A 32 35.68 -57.72 22.11
C ALA A 32 35.37 -58.09 20.63
N GLY A 33 35.17 -59.38 20.34
CA GLY A 33 34.80 -59.88 19.02
C GLY A 33 33.40 -59.45 18.54
N ARG A 34 32.43 -59.32 19.46
CA ARG A 34 31.08 -58.81 19.17
C ARG A 34 31.03 -57.28 19.10
N ALA A 35 31.84 -56.57 19.88
CA ALA A 35 31.97 -55.11 19.77
C ALA A 35 32.57 -54.66 18.42
N ALA A 36 33.46 -55.46 17.83
CA ALA A 36 34.03 -55.20 16.50
C ALA A 36 33.04 -55.44 15.34
N ARG A 37 32.13 -56.42 15.47
CA ARG A 37 31.09 -56.71 14.46
C ARG A 37 29.83 -55.84 14.59
N GLY A 38 29.49 -55.40 15.81
CA GLY A 38 28.42 -54.44 16.07
C GLY A 38 28.76 -53.01 15.65
N ARG A 39 30.03 -52.61 15.69
CA ARG A 39 30.45 -51.26 15.24
C ARG A 39 30.21 -51.03 13.76
N ARG A 40 30.35 -52.02 12.86
CA ARG A 40 30.08 -51.76 11.43
C ARG A 40 28.59 -51.57 11.14
N ARG A 41 27.67 -52.29 11.80
CA ARG A 41 26.23 -52.11 11.57
C ARG A 41 25.64 -50.91 12.33
N SER A 42 26.08 -50.64 13.55
CA SER A 42 25.66 -49.43 14.28
C SER A 42 26.29 -48.15 13.72
N VAL A 43 27.53 -48.20 13.20
CA VAL A 43 28.10 -47.04 12.48
C VAL A 43 27.40 -46.85 11.14
N VAL A 44 27.05 -47.91 10.39
CA VAL A 44 26.27 -47.75 9.15
C VAL A 44 24.86 -47.22 9.42
N LEU A 45 24.17 -47.68 10.47
CA LEU A 45 22.85 -47.15 10.84
C LEU A 45 22.92 -45.74 11.43
N ALA A 46 23.93 -45.41 12.23
CA ALA A 46 24.15 -44.05 12.73
C ALA A 46 24.59 -43.11 11.60
N ILE A 47 25.39 -43.56 10.64
CA ILE A 47 25.73 -42.82 9.42
C ILE A 47 24.50 -42.65 8.55
N LEU A 48 23.65 -43.67 8.36
CA LEU A 48 22.40 -43.55 7.60
C LEU A 48 21.38 -42.66 8.30
N ALA A 49 21.27 -42.71 9.63
CA ALA A 49 20.43 -41.81 10.41
C ALA A 49 20.98 -40.38 10.38
N CYS A 50 22.29 -40.18 10.48
CA CYS A 50 22.94 -38.88 10.30
C CYS A 50 22.87 -38.40 8.85
N PHE A 51 22.88 -39.26 7.84
CA PHE A 51 22.67 -38.90 6.44
C PHE A 51 21.20 -38.59 6.19
N ALA A 52 20.25 -39.32 6.76
CA ALA A 52 18.83 -39.00 6.67
C ALA A 52 18.53 -37.69 7.40
N LEU A 53 19.07 -37.48 8.60
CA LEU A 53 18.95 -36.23 9.35
C LEU A 53 19.68 -35.10 8.62
N ALA A 54 20.87 -35.32 8.07
CA ALA A 54 21.58 -34.34 7.26
C ALA A 54 20.85 -34.06 5.95
N VAL A 55 20.18 -35.01 5.31
CA VAL A 55 19.37 -34.80 4.10
C VAL A 55 18.08 -34.06 4.45
N PHE A 56 17.42 -34.35 5.56
CA PHE A 56 16.23 -33.63 6.03
C PHE A 56 16.55 -32.22 6.54
N VAL A 57 17.65 -32.06 7.27
CA VAL A 57 18.18 -30.77 7.71
C VAL A 57 18.69 -29.98 6.49
N SER A 58 19.37 -30.61 5.52
CA SER A 58 19.78 -29.96 4.27
C SER A 58 18.60 -29.59 3.39
N ALA A 59 17.51 -30.37 3.35
CA ALA A 59 16.29 -30.00 2.63
C ALA A 59 15.62 -28.78 3.28
N ALA A 60 15.57 -28.73 4.62
CA ALA A 60 15.04 -27.56 5.35
C ALA A 60 15.94 -26.31 5.22
N PHE A 61 17.27 -26.48 5.15
CA PHE A 61 18.23 -25.40 4.93
C PHE A 61 18.38 -24.99 3.45
N ALA A 62 18.11 -25.88 2.49
CA ALA A 62 18.13 -25.57 1.06
C ALA A 62 17.03 -24.57 0.67
N PHE A 63 15.86 -24.64 1.31
CA PHE A 63 14.83 -23.59 1.14
C PHE A 63 15.25 -22.25 1.77
N GLY A 64 16.13 -22.25 2.78
CA GLY A 64 16.58 -21.05 3.47
C GLY A 64 17.63 -20.24 2.71
N THR A 65 18.54 -20.90 1.99
CA THR A 65 19.63 -20.24 1.24
C THR A 65 19.25 -19.89 -0.20
N ASP A 66 18.40 -20.68 -0.86
CA ASP A 66 17.99 -20.41 -2.25
C ASP A 66 16.99 -19.25 -2.40
N LEU A 67 16.28 -18.85 -1.34
CA LEU A 67 15.45 -17.64 -1.36
C LEU A 67 16.27 -16.36 -1.66
N TRP A 68 17.60 -16.38 -1.47
CA TRP A 68 18.45 -15.19 -1.46
C TRP A 68 19.36 -15.01 -2.69
N GLN A 69 19.29 -15.87 -3.71
CA GLN A 69 20.05 -15.64 -4.96
C GLN A 69 19.55 -14.43 -5.78
N LEU A 70 18.46 -13.79 -5.34
CA LEU A 70 17.92 -12.51 -5.82
C LEU A 70 18.95 -11.35 -5.90
N VAL A 71 20.15 -11.50 -5.32
CA VAL A 71 21.14 -10.42 -5.17
C VAL A 71 22.18 -10.38 -6.30
N ALA A 72 22.22 -11.39 -7.18
CA ALA A 72 23.15 -11.47 -8.30
C ALA A 72 22.73 -10.59 -9.50
N GLY A 73 22.82 -9.26 -9.35
CA GLY A 73 22.52 -8.29 -10.40
C GLY A 73 23.73 -7.47 -10.85
N LYS A 74 23.67 -6.89 -12.05
CA LYS A 74 24.70 -5.97 -12.57
C LYS A 74 24.66 -4.65 -11.77
N PRO A 75 25.78 -4.18 -11.20
CA PRO A 75 25.77 -2.93 -10.43
C PRO A 75 25.39 -1.74 -11.32
N VAL A 76 24.61 -0.83 -10.75
CA VAL A 76 24.18 0.42 -11.38
C VAL A 76 24.74 1.58 -10.57
N SER A 77 25.48 2.48 -11.22
CA SER A 77 26.01 3.66 -10.56
C SER A 77 24.87 4.54 -10.02
N THR A 78 24.97 4.94 -8.75
CA THR A 78 24.04 5.90 -8.13
C THR A 78 24.04 7.26 -8.82
N LYS A 79 25.08 7.59 -9.61
CA LYS A 79 25.10 8.78 -10.46
C LYS A 79 24.06 8.77 -11.58
N ARG A 80 23.55 7.58 -11.95
CA ARG A 80 22.46 7.44 -12.94
C ARG A 80 21.07 7.71 -12.36
N LEU A 81 20.96 7.82 -11.04
CA LEU A 81 19.71 8.20 -10.38
C LEU A 81 19.39 9.66 -10.69
N SER A 82 18.11 9.94 -10.96
CA SER A 82 17.62 11.31 -11.08
C SER A 82 17.80 12.06 -9.75
N PRO A 83 17.88 13.41 -9.77
CA PRO A 83 18.00 14.20 -8.54
C PRO A 83 16.89 13.92 -7.52
N GLU A 84 15.68 13.60 -7.98
CA GLU A 84 14.58 13.15 -7.12
C GLU A 84 14.86 11.82 -6.44
N GLU A 85 15.33 10.82 -7.19
CA GLU A 85 15.66 9.50 -6.65
C GLU A 85 16.84 9.59 -5.68
N GLN A 86 17.89 10.36 -6.01
CA GLN A 86 19.02 10.59 -5.11
C GLN A 86 18.59 11.16 -3.76
N ARG A 87 17.71 12.17 -3.76
CA ARG A 87 17.17 12.76 -2.53
C ARG A 87 16.30 11.78 -1.75
N MET A 88 15.45 11.02 -2.42
CA MET A 88 14.62 10.00 -1.79
C MET A 88 15.48 8.95 -1.06
N PHE A 89 16.48 8.38 -1.73
CA PHE A 89 17.34 7.37 -1.13
C PHE A 89 18.28 7.93 -0.06
N ALA A 90 18.82 9.14 -0.24
CA ALA A 90 19.58 9.80 0.80
C ALA A 90 18.70 10.12 2.03
N SER A 91 17.40 10.39 1.84
CA SER A 91 16.45 10.56 2.95
C SER A 91 16.20 9.25 3.69
N LEU A 92 15.99 8.15 2.95
CA LEU A 92 15.84 6.80 3.53
C LEU A 92 17.10 6.38 4.30
N ALA A 93 18.28 6.57 3.70
CA ALA A 93 19.56 6.23 4.30
C ALA A 93 19.86 7.09 5.55
N SER A 94 19.54 8.38 5.55
CA SER A 94 19.80 9.25 6.71
C SER A 94 18.72 9.17 7.78
N GLY A 95 17.52 8.68 7.43
CA GLY A 95 16.34 8.77 8.29
C GLY A 95 15.82 10.20 8.48
N ARG A 96 16.13 11.11 7.54
CA ARG A 96 15.72 12.53 7.59
C ARG A 96 15.28 12.98 6.19
N PRO A 97 14.19 13.76 6.06
CA PRO A 97 13.74 14.24 4.76
C PRO A 97 14.74 15.26 4.18
N ILE A 98 15.21 15.03 2.96
CA ILE A 98 16.09 15.96 2.22
C ILE A 98 15.26 16.75 1.22
N LEU A 99 15.21 18.07 1.42
CA LEU A 99 14.39 18.96 0.61
C LEU A 99 15.09 19.32 -0.72
N ARG A 100 14.28 19.68 -1.73
CA ARG A 100 14.80 20.18 -3.03
C ARG A 100 15.72 21.39 -2.91
N THR A 101 15.55 22.19 -1.86
CA THR A 101 16.32 23.39 -1.57
C THR A 101 17.70 23.09 -0.97
N GLN A 102 18.04 21.82 -0.72
CA GLN A 102 19.29 21.38 -0.11
C GLN A 102 20.13 20.54 -1.09
N PRO A 103 20.59 21.09 -2.23
CA PRO A 103 21.31 20.32 -3.24
C PRO A 103 22.68 19.81 -2.76
N ASN A 104 23.23 20.40 -1.70
CA ASN A 104 24.56 20.09 -1.15
C ASN A 104 24.49 19.30 0.17
N ASP A 105 23.36 18.67 0.49
CA ASP A 105 23.20 17.90 1.72
C ASP A 105 24.29 16.81 1.85
N PRO A 106 24.99 16.68 3.01
CA PRO A 106 26.02 15.67 3.21
C PRO A 106 25.57 14.23 2.95
N ALA A 107 24.29 13.91 3.15
CA ALA A 107 23.75 12.59 2.85
C ALA A 107 23.78 12.26 1.34
N LEU A 108 23.64 13.25 0.46
CA LEU A 108 23.77 13.04 -0.99
C LEU A 108 25.19 12.63 -1.38
N ARG A 109 26.22 13.14 -0.70
CA ARG A 109 27.63 12.77 -0.93
C ARG A 109 27.93 11.33 -0.50
N ARG A 110 27.19 10.81 0.47
CA ARG A 110 27.32 9.43 0.97
C ARG A 110 26.47 8.41 0.24
N LEU A 111 25.63 8.84 -0.72
CA LEU A 111 24.68 7.96 -1.39
C LEU A 111 25.34 6.72 -2.02
N GLY A 112 26.52 6.84 -2.65
CA GLY A 112 27.21 5.69 -3.22
C GLY A 112 27.76 4.68 -2.20
N LYS A 113 27.91 5.08 -0.93
CA LYS A 113 28.30 4.19 0.18
C LYS A 113 27.07 3.58 0.85
N ASP A 114 26.05 4.40 1.07
CA ASP A 114 24.86 4.05 1.83
C ASP A 114 23.82 3.31 0.98
N VAL A 115 23.93 3.37 -0.35
CA VAL A 115 22.94 2.80 -1.27
C VAL A 115 23.62 2.05 -2.40
N SER A 116 23.26 0.78 -2.55
CA SER A 116 23.69 -0.06 -3.67
C SER A 116 22.49 -0.34 -4.57
N VAL A 117 22.64 -0.12 -5.88
CA VAL A 117 21.60 -0.43 -6.88
C VAL A 117 22.15 -1.51 -7.79
N ARG A 118 21.39 -2.59 -7.99
CA ARG A 118 21.73 -3.66 -8.92
C ARG A 118 20.56 -3.90 -9.87
N ARG A 119 20.85 -4.03 -11.15
CA ARG A 119 19.90 -4.45 -12.18
C ARG A 119 19.84 -5.97 -12.22
N LEU A 120 18.66 -6.53 -12.05
CA LEU A 120 18.41 -7.98 -12.05
C LEU A 120 18.11 -8.49 -13.47
N ALA A 121 17.19 -7.83 -14.18
CA ALA A 121 16.73 -8.26 -15.49
C ALA A 121 16.29 -7.09 -16.36
N ASP A 122 16.35 -7.30 -17.67
CA ASP A 122 15.69 -6.48 -18.69
C ASP A 122 14.72 -7.40 -19.45
N GLN A 123 13.41 -7.16 -19.35
CA GLN A 123 12.39 -8.00 -19.96
C GLN A 123 11.25 -7.15 -20.50
N GLY A 124 10.82 -7.37 -21.75
CA GLY A 124 9.62 -6.75 -22.31
C GLY A 124 9.58 -5.21 -22.23
N GLY A 125 10.74 -4.55 -22.29
CA GLY A 125 10.84 -3.10 -22.16
C GLY A 125 10.90 -2.56 -20.73
N TYR A 126 10.91 -3.45 -19.74
CA TYR A 126 11.05 -3.13 -18.32
C TYR A 126 12.43 -3.55 -17.83
N THR A 127 12.95 -2.78 -16.87
CA THR A 127 14.16 -3.10 -16.13
C THR A 127 13.82 -3.29 -14.67
N PHE A 128 14.33 -4.37 -14.09
CA PHE A 128 14.10 -4.76 -12.71
C PHE A 128 15.34 -4.50 -11.88
N TYR A 129 15.16 -3.92 -10.69
CA TYR A 129 16.24 -3.52 -9.81
C TYR A 129 16.01 -4.02 -8.39
N VAL A 130 17.10 -4.36 -7.73
CA VAL A 130 17.18 -4.47 -6.27
C VAL A 130 18.02 -3.31 -5.75
N ILE A 131 17.54 -2.66 -4.70
CA ILE A 131 18.22 -1.54 -4.06
C ILE A 131 18.46 -1.89 -2.59
N GLU A 132 19.71 -1.91 -2.17
CA GLU A 132 20.06 -2.06 -0.75
C GLU A 132 20.36 -0.69 -0.17
N VAL A 133 19.64 -0.31 0.87
CA VAL A 133 19.91 0.87 1.69
C VAL A 133 20.58 0.38 2.97
N ARG A 134 21.77 0.91 3.29
CA ARG A 134 22.63 0.52 4.42
C ARG A 134 22.74 1.58 5.50
N GLY A 135 21.97 2.66 5.37
CA GLY A 135 22.00 3.79 6.28
C GLY A 135 21.36 3.49 7.65
N ARG A 136 20.82 4.53 8.29
CA ARG A 136 20.19 4.49 9.61
C ARG A 136 19.10 3.42 9.72
N TYR A 137 18.36 3.19 8.64
CA TYR A 137 17.33 2.17 8.55
C TYR A 137 17.64 1.23 7.37
N PRO A 138 18.42 0.17 7.61
CA PRO A 138 18.73 -0.78 6.55
C PRO A 138 17.46 -1.39 5.98
N THR A 139 17.28 -1.28 4.66
CA THR A 139 16.12 -1.85 3.97
C THR A 139 16.54 -2.29 2.57
N ARG A 140 15.77 -3.22 2.01
CA ARG A 140 15.93 -3.66 0.64
C ARG A 140 14.67 -3.31 -0.13
N CYS A 141 14.81 -2.47 -1.14
CA CYS A 141 13.72 -2.12 -2.02
C CYS A 141 13.82 -2.88 -3.35
N PHE A 142 12.67 -3.06 -3.98
CA PHE A 142 12.54 -3.67 -5.29
C PHE A 142 11.83 -2.69 -6.22
N ALA A 143 12.41 -2.43 -7.38
CA ALA A 143 11.92 -1.39 -8.28
C ALA A 143 11.85 -1.88 -9.72
N THR A 144 10.83 -1.40 -10.43
CA THR A 144 10.66 -1.60 -11.86
C THR A 144 10.69 -0.27 -12.59
N GLY A 145 11.38 -0.24 -13.73
CA GLY A 145 11.50 0.93 -14.60
C GLY A 145 11.18 0.57 -16.04
N ARG A 146 10.91 1.58 -16.88
CA ARG A 146 10.86 1.40 -18.34
C ARG A 146 12.23 1.72 -18.93
N ALA A 147 12.78 0.82 -19.74
CA ALA A 147 14.16 0.92 -20.23
C ALA A 147 14.46 2.23 -21.00
N TRP A 148 13.46 2.83 -21.64
CA TRP A 148 13.58 4.06 -22.43
C TRP A 148 13.28 5.36 -21.66
N LYS A 149 12.94 5.30 -20.37
CA LYS A 149 12.63 6.50 -19.59
C LYS A 149 13.91 7.07 -18.94
N PRO A 150 14.01 8.41 -18.80
CA PRO A 150 15.18 9.05 -18.18
C PRO A 150 15.26 8.78 -16.66
N ARG A 151 14.15 8.40 -16.03
CA ARG A 151 14.11 7.95 -14.64
C ARG A 151 14.29 6.44 -14.60
N LEU A 152 15.14 5.96 -13.71
CA LEU A 152 15.38 4.53 -13.58
C LEU A 152 14.18 3.80 -12.98
N PHE A 153 13.43 4.43 -12.08
CA PHE A 153 12.34 3.77 -11.36
C PHE A 153 10.99 4.37 -11.74
N GLY A 154 10.06 3.49 -12.12
CA GLY A 154 8.65 3.78 -12.39
C GLY A 154 7.74 3.35 -11.22
N SER A 155 8.00 2.17 -10.66
CA SER A 155 7.42 1.69 -9.41
C SER A 155 8.53 1.20 -8.48
N MET A 156 8.34 1.35 -7.18
CA MET A 156 9.28 0.89 -6.17
C MET A 156 8.53 0.55 -4.89
N GLU A 157 8.93 -0.54 -4.27
CA GLU A 157 8.42 -0.98 -2.99
C GLU A 157 9.59 -1.27 -2.05
N CYS A 158 9.51 -0.72 -0.84
CA CYS A 158 10.46 -0.94 0.23
C CYS A 158 9.69 -1.50 1.41
N PRO A 159 9.94 -2.75 1.85
CA PRO A 159 9.44 -3.24 3.12
C PRO A 159 9.94 -2.29 4.22
N ILE A 160 9.03 -1.58 4.87
CA ILE A 160 9.37 -0.44 5.74
C ILE A 160 10.09 -0.94 7.01
N PRO A 161 11.28 -0.42 7.33
CA PRO A 161 11.95 -0.72 8.60
C PRO A 161 11.27 0.02 9.76
N GLY A 162 10.81 -0.70 10.79
CA GLY A 162 10.21 -0.12 12.01
C GLY A 162 9.18 -1.02 12.70
N ARG A 163 8.52 -1.90 11.95
CA ARG A 163 8.00 -3.16 12.51
C ARG A 163 9.17 -4.14 12.50
N ARG A 164 9.32 -4.99 13.52
CA ARG A 164 10.23 -6.16 13.43
C ARG A 164 10.05 -6.75 12.04
N PRO A 165 11.11 -7.03 11.24
CA PRO A 165 10.95 -7.60 9.91
C PRO A 165 9.98 -8.75 10.07
N GLU A 166 8.74 -8.56 9.60
CA GLU A 166 7.74 -9.57 9.82
C GLU A 166 8.33 -10.81 9.17
N PRO A 167 8.36 -11.98 9.83
CA PRO A 167 8.89 -13.21 9.22
C PRO A 167 8.22 -13.58 7.87
N GLY A 168 7.24 -12.79 7.42
CA GLY A 168 6.67 -12.81 6.08
C GLY A 168 7.24 -11.83 5.06
N SER A 169 8.04 -10.80 5.34
CA SER A 169 8.42 -9.82 4.28
C SER A 169 9.17 -10.48 3.12
N PHE A 170 8.86 -10.11 1.88
CA PHE A 170 9.52 -10.67 0.69
C PHE A 170 11.04 -10.38 0.69
N PRO A 171 11.89 -11.37 0.30
CA PRO A 171 11.53 -12.75 -0.01
C PRO A 171 11.39 -13.59 1.28
N SER A 172 10.29 -14.32 1.42
CA SER A 172 10.13 -15.34 2.48
C SER A 172 9.33 -16.53 1.98
N ALA A 173 9.33 -17.63 2.73
CA ALA A 173 8.47 -18.78 2.42
C ALA A 173 6.97 -18.42 2.48
N ARG A 174 6.58 -17.44 3.32
CA ARG A 174 5.18 -16.99 3.44
C ARG A 174 4.78 -16.01 2.34
N ASN A 175 5.69 -15.11 1.95
CA ASN A 175 5.50 -14.20 0.83
C ASN A 175 6.66 -14.37 -0.16
N PRO A 176 6.63 -15.41 -1.01
CA PRO A 176 7.64 -15.66 -2.03
C PRO A 176 7.41 -14.84 -3.31
N VAL A 177 6.39 -13.98 -3.35
CA VAL A 177 6.11 -13.05 -4.46
C VAL A 177 5.98 -11.64 -3.89
N LEU A 178 6.53 -10.67 -4.61
CA LEU A 178 6.28 -9.24 -4.44
C LEU A 178 5.61 -8.74 -5.70
N ASP A 179 4.31 -8.47 -5.61
CA ASP A 179 3.51 -8.01 -6.74
C ASP A 179 3.62 -6.50 -6.95
N GLN A 180 3.82 -6.08 -8.19
CA GLN A 180 3.78 -4.68 -8.63
C GLN A 180 2.83 -4.49 -9.82
N SER A 181 1.84 -5.38 -9.91
CA SER A 181 0.87 -5.41 -11.01
C SER A 181 -0.03 -4.19 -10.98
N GLU A 182 -0.49 -3.79 -12.17
CA GLU A 182 -1.35 -2.63 -12.34
C GLU A 182 -2.74 -3.11 -12.75
N PHE A 183 -3.69 -2.94 -11.83
CA PHE A 183 -5.09 -3.27 -12.01
C PHE A 183 -5.88 -2.04 -12.44
N ALA A 184 -6.87 -2.22 -13.32
CA ALA A 184 -7.73 -1.10 -13.68
C ALA A 184 -8.60 -0.69 -12.47
N PRO A 185 -8.99 0.60 -12.36
CA PRO A 185 -9.73 1.12 -11.20
C PRO A 185 -11.08 0.45 -10.93
N ARG A 186 -11.63 -0.29 -11.90
CA ARG A 186 -12.94 -0.97 -11.80
C ARG A 186 -12.84 -2.38 -11.22
N GLY A 187 -11.64 -2.86 -10.85
CA GLY A 187 -11.40 -4.22 -10.37
C GLY A 187 -11.50 -5.26 -11.48
N GLY A 188 -10.75 -6.35 -11.37
CA GLY A 188 -10.84 -7.51 -12.27
C GLY A 188 -10.11 -7.41 -13.62
N GLU A 189 -9.77 -6.22 -14.10
CA GLU A 189 -8.91 -6.04 -15.28
C GLU A 189 -7.45 -5.87 -14.86
N VAL A 190 -6.57 -6.75 -15.35
CA VAL A 190 -5.12 -6.60 -15.17
C VAL A 190 -4.57 -5.91 -16.40
N SER A 191 -4.04 -4.70 -16.26
CA SER A 191 -3.37 -4.01 -17.36
C SER A 191 -1.92 -4.44 -17.53
N ARG A 192 -1.29 -4.88 -16.44
CA ARG A 192 0.09 -5.39 -16.40
C ARG A 192 0.27 -6.33 -15.22
N LEU A 193 0.71 -7.56 -15.48
CA LEU A 193 1.18 -8.49 -14.45
C LEU A 193 2.70 -8.38 -14.35
N VAL A 194 3.24 -7.85 -13.24
CA VAL A 194 4.68 -7.62 -13.07
C VAL A 194 5.10 -7.69 -11.62
N GLY A 195 6.27 -8.24 -11.35
CA GLY A 195 6.83 -8.23 -10.01
C GLY A 195 8.08 -9.07 -9.86
N PHE A 196 8.36 -9.43 -8.61
CA PHE A 196 9.50 -10.24 -8.21
C PHE A 196 9.00 -11.52 -7.56
N ALA A 197 9.75 -12.59 -7.72
CA ALA A 197 9.43 -13.86 -7.10
C ALA A 197 10.71 -14.53 -6.61
N ALA A 198 10.63 -15.23 -5.48
CA ALA A 198 11.77 -15.95 -4.95
C ALA A 198 12.15 -17.12 -5.88
N VAL A 199 13.39 -17.59 -5.81
CA VAL A 199 13.97 -18.57 -6.75
C VAL A 199 13.15 -19.87 -6.86
N ALA A 200 12.52 -20.30 -5.76
CA ALA A 200 11.67 -21.48 -5.73
C ALA A 200 10.41 -21.35 -6.60
N VAL A 201 9.93 -20.13 -6.84
CA VAL A 201 8.78 -19.86 -7.70
C VAL A 201 9.21 -19.89 -9.16
N LYS A 202 8.56 -20.73 -9.96
CA LYS A 202 8.85 -20.87 -11.39
C LYS A 202 7.80 -20.24 -12.29
N LYS A 203 6.60 -20.01 -11.77
CA LYS A 203 5.49 -19.45 -12.53
C LYS A 203 4.58 -18.63 -11.63
N VAL A 204 4.14 -17.47 -12.12
CA VAL A 204 3.11 -16.64 -11.49
C VAL A 204 1.88 -16.63 -12.40
N GLY A 205 0.69 -16.67 -11.82
CA GLY A 205 -0.57 -16.72 -12.54
C GLY A 205 -1.66 -15.84 -11.95
N LEU A 206 -2.75 -15.72 -12.68
CA LEU A 206 -3.96 -15.01 -12.31
C LEU A 206 -5.10 -16.02 -12.18
N LEU A 207 -5.84 -15.96 -11.09
CA LEU A 207 -7.00 -16.80 -10.83
C LEU A 207 -8.33 -16.08 -11.04
N THR A 208 -9.32 -16.85 -11.47
CA THR A 208 -10.74 -16.46 -11.37
C THR A 208 -11.31 -16.73 -9.99
N ALA A 209 -12.54 -16.27 -9.76
CA ALA A 209 -13.34 -16.62 -8.59
C ALA A 209 -13.51 -18.14 -8.42
N ALA A 210 -13.60 -18.87 -9.54
CA ALA A 210 -13.73 -20.33 -9.57
C ALA A 210 -12.40 -21.06 -9.26
N GLY A 211 -11.27 -20.33 -9.21
CA GLY A 211 -9.95 -20.91 -8.99
C GLY A 211 -9.23 -21.35 -10.27
N ASP A 212 -9.75 -21.00 -11.45
CA ASP A 212 -9.10 -21.31 -12.72
C ASP A 212 -7.93 -20.37 -12.99
N VAL A 213 -6.80 -20.91 -13.46
CA VAL A 213 -5.64 -20.11 -13.90
C VAL A 213 -5.90 -19.59 -15.30
N ILE A 214 -6.37 -18.35 -15.42
CA ILE A 214 -6.72 -17.72 -16.71
C ILE A 214 -5.53 -17.07 -17.43
N ALA A 215 -4.45 -16.82 -16.71
CA ALA A 215 -3.18 -16.42 -17.30
C ALA A 215 -2.02 -16.84 -16.41
N SER A 216 -0.87 -17.13 -17.02
CA SER A 216 0.36 -17.32 -16.29
C SER A 216 1.57 -16.79 -17.08
N VAL A 217 2.66 -16.59 -16.35
CA VAL A 217 3.93 -16.10 -16.84
C VAL A 217 5.07 -16.84 -16.12
N PRO A 218 6.11 -17.29 -16.83
CA PRO A 218 7.28 -17.87 -16.20
C PRO A 218 8.03 -16.82 -15.37
N VAL A 219 8.61 -17.24 -14.26
CA VAL A 219 9.58 -16.45 -13.49
C VAL A 219 10.95 -16.67 -14.11
N VAL A 220 11.59 -15.59 -14.55
CA VAL A 220 12.93 -15.60 -15.14
C VAL A 220 13.80 -14.63 -14.34
N ASN A 221 14.98 -15.08 -13.89
CA ASN A 221 15.88 -14.27 -13.05
C ASN A 221 15.17 -13.65 -11.84
N SER A 222 14.28 -14.41 -11.20
CA SER A 222 13.49 -13.98 -10.03
C SER A 222 12.54 -12.79 -10.31
N THR A 223 12.19 -12.59 -11.58
CA THR A 223 11.26 -11.55 -12.04
C THR A 223 10.21 -12.16 -12.96
N TYR A 224 9.03 -11.53 -13.05
CA TYR A 224 8.00 -11.94 -14.00
C TYR A 224 7.35 -10.73 -14.66
N LEU A 225 6.94 -10.88 -15.92
CA LEU A 225 6.31 -9.81 -16.70
C LEU A 225 5.37 -10.36 -17.76
N LYS A 226 4.11 -9.92 -17.72
CA LYS A 226 3.14 -10.08 -18.80
C LYS A 226 2.44 -8.75 -19.07
N THR A 227 2.76 -8.16 -20.21
CA THR A 227 2.21 -6.86 -20.68
C THR A 227 1.32 -7.01 -21.92
N ILE A 228 1.41 -8.15 -22.62
CA ILE A 228 0.65 -8.40 -23.83
C ILE A 228 -0.53 -9.30 -23.50
N ARG A 229 -1.74 -8.82 -23.82
CA ARG A 229 -3.02 -9.52 -23.62
C ARG A 229 -3.17 -10.15 -22.24
N PRO A 230 -2.97 -9.41 -21.14
CA PRO A 230 -3.46 -9.86 -19.85
C PRO A 230 -5.01 -10.00 -19.90
N PRO A 231 -5.61 -10.89 -19.10
CA PRO A 231 -7.06 -11.02 -19.04
C PRO A 231 -7.72 -9.69 -18.68
N ALA A 232 -8.72 -9.31 -19.47
CA ALA A 232 -9.39 -8.02 -19.31
C ALA A 232 -10.40 -8.01 -18.17
N THR A 233 -10.86 -9.16 -17.67
CA THR A 233 -11.85 -9.27 -16.58
C THR A 233 -11.67 -10.58 -15.81
N GLY A 234 -12.31 -10.66 -14.64
CA GLY A 234 -12.45 -11.91 -13.88
C GLY A 234 -11.21 -12.33 -13.10
N VAL A 235 -10.24 -11.44 -12.89
CA VAL A 235 -9.08 -11.71 -12.03
C VAL A 235 -9.43 -11.41 -10.57
N GLU A 236 -9.38 -12.43 -9.74
CA GLU A 236 -9.65 -12.34 -8.29
C GLU A 236 -8.39 -12.50 -7.43
N ALA A 237 -7.37 -13.22 -7.92
CA ALA A 237 -6.14 -13.44 -7.17
C ALA A 237 -4.90 -13.60 -8.07
N ILE A 238 -3.73 -13.34 -7.49
CA ILE A 238 -2.42 -13.73 -8.01
C ILE A 238 -2.00 -15.02 -7.31
N VAL A 239 -1.45 -15.97 -8.08
CA VAL A 239 -0.90 -17.22 -7.55
C VAL A 239 0.54 -17.43 -7.99
N ALA A 240 1.28 -18.19 -7.20
CA ALA A 240 2.60 -18.64 -7.58
C ALA A 240 2.74 -20.16 -7.47
N PHE A 241 3.51 -20.74 -8.40
CA PHE A 241 3.76 -22.17 -8.49
C PHE A 241 5.27 -22.46 -8.45
N ASP A 242 5.64 -23.56 -7.80
CA ASP A 242 7.01 -24.08 -7.82
C ASP A 242 7.29 -24.89 -9.11
N GLY A 243 8.48 -25.49 -9.21
CA GLY A 243 8.91 -26.26 -10.38
C GLY A 243 8.13 -27.55 -10.62
N SER A 244 7.42 -28.06 -9.61
CA SER A 244 6.54 -29.23 -9.74
C SER A 244 5.12 -28.86 -10.21
N GLY A 245 4.83 -27.57 -10.33
CA GLY A 245 3.48 -27.07 -10.61
C GLY A 245 2.60 -26.94 -9.37
N ARG A 246 3.12 -27.24 -8.17
CA ARG A 246 2.39 -27.05 -6.91
C ARG A 246 2.26 -25.57 -6.59
N ARG A 247 1.07 -25.16 -6.16
CA ARG A 247 0.80 -23.79 -5.71
C ARG A 247 1.50 -23.54 -4.37
N VAL A 248 2.35 -22.52 -4.32
CA VAL A 248 3.13 -22.13 -3.12
C VAL A 248 2.74 -20.77 -2.56
N TYR A 249 1.94 -20.00 -3.29
CA TYR A 249 1.47 -18.68 -2.87
C TYR A 249 0.12 -18.35 -3.52
N CYS A 250 -0.70 -17.58 -2.80
CA CYS A 250 -1.87 -16.93 -3.36
C CYS A 250 -2.20 -15.64 -2.59
N GLU A 251 -2.53 -14.59 -3.32
CA GLU A 251 -2.92 -13.27 -2.80
C GLU A 251 -4.13 -12.75 -3.57
N ASP A 252 -5.20 -12.40 -2.86
CA ASP A 252 -6.41 -11.84 -3.49
C ASP A 252 -6.19 -10.38 -3.90
N VAL A 253 -6.69 -10.03 -5.09
CA VAL A 253 -6.60 -8.68 -5.65
C VAL A 253 -7.55 -7.72 -4.94
N ALA A 254 -8.69 -8.23 -4.45
CA ALA A 254 -9.60 -7.51 -3.56
C ALA A 254 -9.43 -8.04 -2.13
N ALA A 255 -9.27 -7.15 -1.15
CA ALA A 255 -8.93 -7.47 0.24
C ALA A 255 -9.99 -8.27 1.05
N ASN A 256 -10.98 -8.87 0.38
CA ASN A 256 -12.21 -9.36 1.02
C ASN A 256 -12.37 -10.88 1.10
N ASP A 257 -11.40 -11.67 0.65
CA ASP A 257 -11.39 -13.12 0.89
C ASP A 257 -9.97 -13.64 1.15
N ARG A 258 -9.86 -14.83 1.74
CA ARG A 258 -8.55 -15.50 1.95
C ARG A 258 -8.43 -16.64 0.96
N CYS A 259 -7.62 -16.47 -0.08
CA CYS A 259 -7.29 -17.49 -1.07
C CYS A 259 -6.75 -18.82 -0.47
N GLY A 260 -6.34 -18.80 0.81
CA GLY A 260 -5.96 -20.00 1.57
C GLY A 260 -7.01 -21.10 1.65
N ASN A 261 -8.30 -20.81 1.40
CA ASN A 261 -9.37 -21.81 1.39
C ASN A 261 -9.73 -22.35 -0.01
N ARG A 262 -9.15 -21.82 -1.10
CA ARG A 262 -9.43 -22.36 -2.44
C ARG A 262 -8.64 -23.66 -2.62
N PRO A 263 -9.26 -24.83 -2.83
CA PRO A 263 -8.52 -26.07 -3.05
C PRO A 263 -7.53 -25.95 -4.22
N ALA A 264 -6.44 -26.72 -4.18
CA ALA A 264 -5.59 -26.87 -5.36
C ALA A 264 -6.44 -27.49 -6.49
N PRO A 265 -6.20 -27.15 -7.77
CA PRO A 265 -7.07 -27.59 -8.84
C PRO A 265 -7.02 -29.11 -9.00
N GLU A 266 -8.04 -29.80 -8.51
CA GLU A 266 -8.48 -31.11 -8.99
C GLU A 266 -9.76 -30.90 -9.81
N HIS A 267 -9.87 -31.59 -10.95
CA HIS A 267 -11.05 -31.60 -11.80
C HIS A 267 -12.28 -32.05 -11.01
N VAL A 268 -13.14 -31.12 -10.58
CA VAL A 268 -14.45 -31.47 -10.00
C VAL A 268 -15.52 -30.46 -10.42
N THR A 269 -16.64 -31.03 -10.88
CA THR A 269 -17.93 -30.44 -11.27
C THR A 269 -18.45 -29.43 -10.22
N PRO A 270 -19.12 -28.32 -10.62
CA PRO A 270 -19.38 -27.20 -9.73
C PRO A 270 -20.30 -27.56 -8.55
N PRO A 271 -19.96 -27.15 -7.31
CA PRO A 271 -20.90 -27.19 -6.19
C PRO A 271 -21.72 -25.89 -6.12
N ARG A 272 -22.92 -26.04 -5.56
CA ARG A 272 -23.92 -25.01 -5.29
C ARG A 272 -23.34 -23.93 -4.36
N PRO A 273 -23.65 -22.62 -4.56
CA PRO A 273 -23.07 -21.54 -3.77
C PRO A 273 -23.43 -21.67 -2.27
N SER A 274 -22.41 -21.62 -1.42
CA SER A 274 -22.59 -21.55 0.03
C SER A 274 -23.11 -20.17 0.44
N PRO A 275 -24.00 -20.09 1.45
CA PRO A 275 -24.53 -18.83 1.95
C PRO A 275 -23.41 -17.94 2.50
N GLN A 276 -23.43 -16.65 2.14
CA GLN A 276 -22.52 -15.64 2.65
C GLN A 276 -22.54 -15.65 4.18
N ARG A 277 -21.36 -15.77 4.80
CA ARG A 277 -21.22 -15.68 6.25
C ARG A 277 -21.59 -14.26 6.67
N GLU A 278 -22.63 -14.11 7.49
CA GLU A 278 -22.99 -12.81 8.05
C GLU A 278 -21.78 -12.20 8.78
N PRO A 279 -21.46 -10.91 8.56
CA PRO A 279 -20.39 -10.24 9.28
C PRO A 279 -20.67 -10.33 10.77
N ARG A 280 -19.67 -10.74 11.57
CA ARG A 280 -19.80 -10.72 13.03
C ARG A 280 -20.20 -9.30 13.48
N PRO A 281 -21.18 -9.15 14.38
CA PRO A 281 -21.54 -7.85 14.92
C PRO A 281 -20.32 -7.25 15.62
N VAL A 282 -19.82 -6.14 15.09
CA VAL A 282 -18.70 -5.42 15.70
C VAL A 282 -19.27 -4.51 16.77
N ARG A 283 -18.64 -4.53 17.95
CA ARG A 283 -18.97 -3.59 19.02
C ARG A 283 -18.64 -2.18 18.53
N LEU A 284 -19.65 -1.32 18.47
CA LEU A 284 -19.48 0.05 17.99
C LEU A 284 -18.72 0.92 19.00
N GLY A 285 -18.80 0.60 20.30
CA GLY A 285 -18.25 1.43 21.37
C GLY A 285 -19.19 2.58 21.75
N ALA A 286 -18.70 3.60 22.46
CA ALA A 286 -19.49 4.76 22.87
C ALA A 286 -19.61 5.77 21.72
N LEU A 287 -20.79 6.40 21.56
CA LEU A 287 -20.98 7.47 20.58
C LEU A 287 -20.24 8.74 21.04
N VAL A 288 -19.32 9.25 20.21
CA VAL A 288 -18.50 10.43 20.53
C VAL A 288 -18.93 11.67 19.76
N GLN A 289 -19.34 11.53 18.49
CA GLN A 289 -19.77 12.67 17.67
C GLN A 289 -20.96 12.33 16.77
N ARG A 290 -21.75 13.35 16.43
CA ARG A 290 -22.81 13.28 15.43
C ARG A 290 -22.79 14.52 14.55
N GLY A 291 -23.06 14.34 13.26
CA GLY A 291 -23.24 15.43 12.30
C GLY A 291 -24.32 15.11 11.28
N LYS A 292 -24.81 16.14 10.58
CA LYS A 292 -25.78 15.99 9.49
C LYS A 292 -25.54 17.03 8.40
N SER A 293 -25.63 16.62 7.14
CA SER A 293 -25.56 17.49 5.97
C SER A 293 -26.27 16.85 4.78
N GLN A 294 -27.03 17.64 4.03
CA GLN A 294 -27.71 17.19 2.80
C GLN A 294 -28.57 15.92 2.96
N GLY A 295 -29.16 15.75 4.15
CA GLY A 295 -29.97 14.58 4.50
C GLY A 295 -29.18 13.36 4.98
N VAL A 296 -27.85 13.37 4.85
CA VAL A 296 -26.98 12.33 5.40
C VAL A 296 -26.61 12.69 6.83
N SER A 297 -26.76 11.74 7.75
CA SER A 297 -26.22 11.88 9.11
C SER A 297 -25.01 10.98 9.29
N VAL A 298 -24.08 11.36 10.17
CA VAL A 298 -22.95 10.52 10.55
C VAL A 298 -22.91 10.41 12.07
N SER A 299 -22.68 9.19 12.55
CA SER A 299 -22.43 8.88 13.97
C SER A 299 -21.05 8.27 14.09
N VAL A 300 -20.19 8.90 14.89
CA VAL A 300 -18.79 8.48 15.11
C VAL A 300 -18.65 7.95 16.52
N TYR A 301 -18.05 6.76 16.64
CA TYR A 301 -17.84 6.08 17.91
C TYR A 301 -16.37 6.07 18.32
N ASP A 302 -16.09 5.90 19.61
CA ASP A 302 -14.76 5.95 20.24
C ASP A 302 -13.73 4.96 19.66
N LEU A 303 -14.19 3.82 19.16
CA LEU A 303 -13.37 2.83 18.44
C LEU A 303 -13.07 3.22 16.99
N GLY A 304 -13.33 4.48 16.60
CA GLY A 304 -13.07 4.99 15.25
C GLY A 304 -13.95 4.35 14.17
N VAL A 305 -15.15 3.90 14.54
CA VAL A 305 -16.17 3.49 13.59
C VAL A 305 -17.06 4.70 13.27
N ALA A 306 -17.25 4.99 11.99
CA ALA A 306 -18.21 5.99 11.53
C ALA A 306 -19.35 5.32 10.75
N ILE A 307 -20.59 5.60 11.14
CA ILE A 307 -21.80 5.15 10.43
C ILE A 307 -22.44 6.35 9.76
N PHE A 308 -22.50 6.34 8.43
CA PHE A 308 -23.24 7.30 7.63
C PHE A 308 -24.63 6.73 7.35
N ASP A 309 -25.65 7.40 7.85
CA ASP A 309 -27.06 7.07 7.56
C ASP A 309 -27.56 7.96 6.42
N LEU A 310 -27.91 7.30 5.32
CA LEU A 310 -28.36 7.84 4.04
C LEU A 310 -29.88 7.74 3.87
N SER A 311 -30.63 7.23 4.86
CA SER A 311 -32.09 7.03 4.77
C SER A 311 -32.86 8.31 4.43
N ALA A 312 -32.33 9.46 4.87
CA ALA A 312 -32.89 10.79 4.58
C ALA A 312 -32.06 11.58 3.54
N ALA A 313 -31.13 10.92 2.83
CA ALA A 313 -30.27 11.58 1.86
C ALA A 313 -31.09 12.25 0.75
N SER A 314 -30.69 13.46 0.35
CA SER A 314 -31.39 14.16 -0.73
C SER A 314 -31.38 13.34 -2.04
N PRO A 315 -32.40 13.47 -2.91
CA PRO A 315 -32.44 12.76 -4.19
C PRO A 315 -31.19 12.98 -5.04
N ARG A 316 -30.57 14.16 -4.92
CA ARG A 316 -29.31 14.51 -5.58
C ARG A 316 -28.14 13.66 -5.09
N VAL A 317 -28.05 13.40 -3.79
CA VAL A 317 -27.03 12.51 -3.20
C VAL A 317 -27.29 11.08 -3.65
N VAL A 318 -28.51 10.57 -3.48
CA VAL A 318 -28.91 9.20 -3.85
C VAL A 318 -28.60 8.90 -5.33
N LYS A 319 -28.96 9.80 -6.24
CA LYS A 319 -28.68 9.66 -7.69
C LYS A 319 -27.18 9.53 -8.02
N ARG A 320 -26.30 9.98 -7.13
CA ARG A 320 -24.85 10.06 -7.33
C ARG A 320 -24.07 9.06 -6.47
N LEU A 321 -24.74 8.37 -5.56
CA LEU A 321 -24.18 7.21 -4.88
C LEU A 321 -24.10 6.07 -5.89
N GLY A 322 -22.90 5.83 -6.41
CA GLY A 322 -22.61 4.79 -7.39
C GLY A 322 -21.24 4.18 -7.16
N ALA A 323 -20.77 3.36 -8.11
CA ALA A 323 -19.43 2.80 -8.05
C ALA A 323 -18.37 3.91 -8.02
N GLY A 324 -17.39 3.81 -7.11
CA GLY A 324 -16.29 4.77 -6.98
C GLY A 324 -16.57 5.97 -6.07
N VAL A 325 -17.54 5.85 -5.18
CA VAL A 325 -17.70 6.75 -4.03
C VAL A 325 -16.89 6.19 -2.85
N SER A 326 -16.22 7.06 -2.10
CA SER A 326 -15.57 6.73 -0.83
C SER A 326 -16.23 7.54 0.29
N ALA A 327 -16.26 6.99 1.49
CA ALA A 327 -16.63 7.73 2.70
C ALA A 327 -15.48 7.70 3.69
N GLY A 328 -15.34 8.77 4.45
CA GLY A 328 -14.25 8.93 5.39
C GLY A 328 -14.49 10.08 6.34
N CYS A 329 -13.68 10.13 7.38
CA CYS A 329 -13.58 11.29 8.26
C CYS A 329 -12.18 11.88 8.16
N LEU A 330 -12.02 13.09 8.65
CA LEU A 330 -10.77 13.81 8.55
C LEU A 330 -10.48 14.57 9.83
N ARG A 331 -9.20 14.57 10.19
CA ARG A 331 -8.68 15.44 11.24
C ARG A 331 -8.02 16.65 10.59
N THR A 332 -8.31 17.84 11.08
CA THR A 332 -7.75 19.07 10.52
C THR A 332 -7.18 19.95 11.61
N ARG A 333 -6.09 20.62 11.27
CA ARG A 333 -5.44 21.62 12.13
C ARG A 333 -5.02 22.80 11.30
N PHE A 334 -5.17 24.00 11.86
CA PHE A 334 -4.72 25.22 11.23
C PHE A 334 -3.45 25.71 11.92
N LEU A 335 -2.31 25.58 11.26
CA LEU A 335 -0.99 25.92 11.80
C LEU A 335 -0.23 26.80 10.81
N ASN A 336 0.39 27.88 11.30
CA ASN A 336 1.22 28.79 10.50
C ASN A 336 0.51 29.32 9.23
N GLY A 337 -0.78 29.67 9.36
CA GLY A 337 -1.58 30.18 8.25
C GLY A 337 -1.99 29.12 7.21
N ARG A 338 -1.82 27.82 7.51
CA ARG A 338 -2.14 26.72 6.59
C ARG A 338 -2.97 25.64 7.26
N TRP A 339 -3.86 25.03 6.48
CA TRP A 339 -4.50 23.79 6.90
C TRP A 339 -3.56 22.61 6.68
N LEU A 340 -3.58 21.71 7.65
CA LEU A 340 -3.07 20.35 7.52
C LEU A 340 -4.24 19.40 7.75
N SER A 341 -4.35 18.36 6.93
CA SER A 341 -5.42 17.37 7.07
C SER A 341 -4.91 15.93 7.00
N ASP A 342 -5.36 15.13 7.96
CA ASP A 342 -5.20 13.69 7.98
C ASP A 342 -6.51 13.08 7.43
N ASP A 343 -6.54 12.71 6.15
CA ASP A 343 -7.72 12.12 5.49
C ASP A 343 -7.81 10.62 5.82
N LEU A 344 -8.84 10.22 6.56
CA LEU A 344 -9.11 8.85 6.98
C LEU A 344 -10.28 8.31 6.16
N SER A 345 -9.99 7.75 4.98
CA SER A 345 -11.00 7.16 4.10
C SER A 345 -10.86 5.65 4.04
N SER A 346 -11.96 4.91 4.12
CA SER A 346 -11.95 3.53 3.61
C SER A 346 -12.11 3.55 2.09
N GLY A 347 -11.62 2.50 1.41
CA GLY A 347 -11.67 2.36 -0.04
C GLY A 347 -13.07 2.44 -0.65
N ALA A 348 -13.14 2.26 -1.98
CA ALA A 348 -14.38 2.39 -2.74
C ALA A 348 -15.53 1.59 -2.12
N LEU A 349 -16.64 2.29 -1.85
CA LEU A 349 -17.86 1.69 -1.32
C LEU A 349 -18.54 0.87 -2.42
N GLY A 350 -18.95 -0.35 -2.07
CA GLY A 350 -19.88 -1.12 -2.88
C GLY A 350 -21.26 -0.43 -2.92
N ARG A 351 -22.05 -0.73 -3.96
CA ARG A 351 -23.48 -0.36 -3.98
C ARG A 351 -24.19 -1.19 -2.91
N GLY A 352 -24.63 -0.59 -1.81
CA GLY A 352 -25.50 -1.35 -0.91
C GLY A 352 -25.82 -0.65 0.39
N GLY A 353 -26.99 0.00 0.42
CA GLY A 353 -27.73 0.26 1.65
C GLY A 353 -27.88 1.73 2.03
N ASP A 354 -28.91 1.98 2.84
CA ASP A 354 -29.17 3.28 3.49
C ASP A 354 -28.17 3.59 4.60
N ARG A 355 -27.19 2.71 4.82
CA ARG A 355 -26.15 2.87 5.84
C ARG A 355 -24.80 2.45 5.32
N LEU A 356 -23.83 3.34 5.46
CA LEU A 356 -22.42 3.05 5.17
C LEU A 356 -21.67 3.00 6.49
N ARG A 357 -20.91 1.93 6.68
CA ARG A 357 -20.02 1.80 7.82
C ARG A 357 -18.58 1.94 7.34
N VAL A 358 -17.84 2.81 7.99
CA VAL A 358 -16.41 3.06 7.74
C VAL A 358 -15.65 2.75 9.01
N ASP A 359 -14.64 1.89 8.91
CA ASP A 359 -13.67 1.64 9.96
C ASP A 359 -12.44 2.53 9.72
N LEU A 360 -12.22 3.49 10.60
CA LEU A 360 -11.17 4.51 10.47
C LEU A 360 -9.88 4.11 11.20
N VAL A 361 -9.94 3.07 12.03
CA VAL A 361 -8.82 2.59 12.87
C VAL A 361 -8.10 1.42 12.20
N GLY A 362 -8.78 0.66 11.33
CA GLY A 362 -8.21 -0.46 10.58
C GLY A 362 -8.07 -0.27 9.05
N GLY A 363 -8.34 0.93 8.52
CA GLY A 363 -8.39 1.22 7.08
C GLY A 363 -7.04 1.05 6.37
N GLY A 364 -6.88 -0.07 5.67
CA GLY A 364 -5.61 -0.55 5.14
C GLY A 364 -4.97 0.25 4.01
N GLY A 365 -3.64 0.19 3.97
CA GLY A 365 -2.88 0.18 2.72
C GLY A 365 -1.68 1.11 2.66
N PHE A 366 -1.76 2.34 3.18
CA PHE A 366 -0.71 3.34 2.92
C PHE A 366 -0.40 4.24 4.13
N MET A 367 0.74 3.97 4.78
CA MET A 367 1.64 4.94 5.43
C MET A 367 1.11 5.92 6.50
N LEU A 368 0.01 5.68 7.20
CA LEU A 368 -0.28 6.41 8.45
C LEU A 368 0.21 5.57 9.65
N PRO A 369 1.24 6.04 10.40
CA PRO A 369 1.91 5.24 11.42
C PRO A 369 1.10 5.03 12.71
N ASP A 370 0.01 5.75 12.93
CA ASP A 370 -0.77 5.68 14.16
C ASP A 370 -2.28 5.67 13.88
N GLU A 371 -3.02 4.89 14.68
CA GLU A 371 -4.47 4.99 14.79
C GLU A 371 -4.84 6.43 15.19
N VAL A 372 -5.71 7.09 14.42
CA VAL A 372 -6.17 8.44 14.74
C VAL A 372 -7.55 8.33 15.40
N PRO A 373 -7.63 8.34 16.74
CA PRO A 373 -8.90 8.24 17.44
C PRO A 373 -9.75 9.50 17.22
N PRO A 374 -11.09 9.40 17.35
CA PRO A 374 -11.95 10.58 17.42
C PRO A 374 -11.57 11.46 18.63
N PRO A 375 -11.92 12.76 18.63
CA PRO A 375 -12.84 13.43 17.72
C PRO A 375 -12.22 13.86 16.37
N TYR A 376 -13.02 13.78 15.32
CA TYR A 376 -12.72 14.28 13.97
C TYR A 376 -13.33 15.68 13.76
N GLN A 377 -12.80 16.44 12.82
CA GLN A 377 -13.33 17.78 12.49
C GLN A 377 -14.45 17.72 11.45
N GLY A 378 -14.44 16.71 10.58
CA GLY A 378 -15.49 16.51 9.59
C GLY A 378 -15.49 15.11 9.02
N CYS A 379 -16.59 14.75 8.37
CA CYS A 379 -16.69 13.56 7.55
C CYS A 379 -17.22 13.91 6.17
N GLU A 380 -16.92 13.08 5.19
CA GLU A 380 -17.32 13.32 3.81
C GLU A 380 -17.66 12.04 3.06
N ILE A 381 -18.48 12.21 2.05
CA ILE A 381 -18.70 11.23 1.00
C ILE A 381 -18.14 11.85 -0.28
N SER A 382 -17.07 11.27 -0.79
CA SER A 382 -16.28 11.76 -1.92
C SER A 382 -16.41 10.82 -3.11
N GLY A 383 -16.15 11.32 -4.31
CA GLY A 383 -16.19 10.50 -5.53
C GLY A 383 -15.40 11.13 -6.66
N TYR A 384 -15.73 10.77 -7.90
CA TYR A 384 -15.16 11.41 -9.09
C TYR A 384 -15.76 12.80 -9.40
N TYR A 385 -16.67 13.28 -8.56
CA TYR A 385 -17.32 14.60 -8.66
C TYR A 385 -16.46 15.70 -8.03
N GLY A 386 -16.80 16.96 -8.29
CA GLY A 386 -16.06 18.10 -7.73
C GLY A 386 -14.70 18.34 -8.40
N ARG A 387 -14.36 17.62 -9.49
CA ARG A 387 -13.02 17.59 -10.12
C ARG A 387 -12.85 18.52 -11.32
N ARG A 388 -13.87 19.31 -11.64
CA ARG A 388 -13.83 20.27 -12.75
C ARG A 388 -14.20 21.65 -12.24
N TRP A 389 -13.52 22.66 -12.77
CA TRP A 389 -13.87 24.05 -12.49
C TRP A 389 -15.30 24.31 -12.97
N ASN A 390 -16.09 24.99 -12.15
CA ASN A 390 -17.48 25.31 -12.43
C ASN A 390 -18.35 24.07 -12.71
N ASP A 391 -18.11 22.99 -11.97
CA ASP A 391 -19.02 21.84 -11.99
C ASP A 391 -20.25 22.05 -11.11
N ALA A 392 -21.24 21.16 -11.27
CA ALA A 392 -22.50 21.27 -10.55
C ALA A 392 -22.35 21.22 -9.02
N PHE A 393 -21.22 20.72 -8.50
CA PHE A 393 -20.97 20.56 -7.06
C PHE A 393 -20.16 21.72 -6.47
N GLY A 394 -19.85 22.75 -7.26
CA GLY A 394 -19.05 23.88 -6.79
C GLY A 394 -17.71 23.44 -6.22
N THR A 395 -17.12 22.36 -6.76
CA THR A 395 -15.84 21.77 -6.32
C THR A 395 -15.79 21.19 -4.90
N ARG A 396 -16.96 20.95 -4.30
CA ARG A 396 -17.11 20.23 -3.03
C ARG A 396 -17.17 18.71 -3.23
N ALA A 397 -16.98 17.97 -2.14
CA ALA A 397 -17.33 16.55 -2.12
C ALA A 397 -18.85 16.35 -2.35
N LEU A 398 -19.27 15.09 -2.58
CA LEU A 398 -20.70 14.81 -2.76
C LEU A 398 -21.49 15.19 -1.50
N VAL A 399 -20.95 14.85 -0.33
CA VAL A 399 -21.44 15.28 0.98
C VAL A 399 -20.27 15.72 1.84
N GLU A 400 -20.37 16.88 2.49
CA GLU A 400 -19.43 17.36 3.51
C GLU A 400 -20.21 17.59 4.81
N ILE A 401 -19.83 16.88 5.87
CA ILE A 401 -20.50 16.87 7.17
C ILE A 401 -19.53 17.47 8.20
N PRO A 402 -19.60 18.77 8.50
CA PRO A 402 -18.79 19.35 9.57
C PRO A 402 -19.23 18.79 10.91
N LEU A 403 -18.28 18.31 11.72
CA LEU A 403 -18.51 17.83 13.09
C LEU A 403 -18.19 18.88 14.15
N GLY A 404 -17.69 20.04 13.71
CA GLY A 404 -17.42 21.22 14.53
C GLY A 404 -17.12 22.43 13.65
N GLU A 405 -16.84 23.57 14.28
CA GLU A 405 -16.53 24.83 13.59
C GLU A 405 -15.26 24.74 12.73
N ALA A 406 -14.20 24.12 13.26
CA ALA A 406 -12.96 23.91 12.53
C ALA A 406 -13.17 23.11 11.22
N GLY A 407 -14.02 22.07 11.26
CA GLY A 407 -14.37 21.31 10.06
C GLY A 407 -15.17 22.12 9.05
N ARG A 408 -16.09 22.96 9.52
CA ARG A 408 -16.86 23.87 8.65
C ARG A 408 -15.94 24.86 7.92
N HIS A 409 -15.01 25.49 8.66
CA HIS A 409 -14.02 26.39 8.07
C HIS A 409 -13.11 25.67 7.08
N PHE A 410 -12.63 24.48 7.44
CA PHE A 410 -11.82 23.66 6.53
C PHE A 410 -12.56 23.34 5.23
N PHE A 411 -13.81 22.85 5.29
CA PHE A 411 -14.57 22.52 4.09
C PHE A 411 -14.83 23.73 3.19
N ASN A 412 -15.15 24.89 3.75
CA ASN A 412 -15.33 26.13 3.00
C ASN A 412 -14.05 26.60 2.31
N ASP A 413 -12.95 26.58 3.04
CA ASP A 413 -11.64 26.93 2.52
C ASP A 413 -11.16 25.95 1.44
N ARG A 414 -11.43 24.66 1.63
CA ARG A 414 -11.09 23.61 0.69
C ARG A 414 -11.87 23.73 -0.61
N ALA A 415 -13.16 24.06 -0.53
CA ALA A 415 -13.98 24.34 -1.70
C ALA A 415 -13.40 25.51 -2.52
N ALA A 416 -13.10 26.64 -1.88
CA ALA A 416 -12.48 27.78 -2.55
C ALA A 416 -11.09 27.44 -3.15
N ALA A 417 -10.27 26.68 -2.42
CA ALA A 417 -8.96 26.24 -2.91
C ALA A 417 -9.09 25.32 -4.13
N ARG A 418 -10.01 24.36 -4.11
CA ARG A 418 -10.29 23.45 -5.23
C ARG A 418 -10.82 24.20 -6.45
N ASP A 419 -11.74 25.14 -6.27
CA ASP A 419 -12.24 25.98 -7.36
C ASP A 419 -11.10 26.75 -8.05
N LEU A 420 -10.28 27.43 -7.25
CA LEU A 420 -9.09 28.13 -7.75
C LEU A 420 -8.13 27.18 -8.46
N ALA A 421 -7.90 25.99 -7.90
CA ALA A 421 -6.96 25.05 -8.47
C ALA A 421 -7.43 24.44 -9.79
N TYR A 422 -8.69 24.04 -9.88
CA TYR A 422 -9.25 23.51 -11.11
C TYR A 422 -9.34 24.58 -12.20
N PHE A 423 -9.60 25.85 -11.85
CA PHE A 423 -9.53 26.95 -12.80
C PHE A 423 -8.14 27.07 -13.42
N VAL A 424 -7.10 27.17 -12.59
CA VAL A 424 -5.70 27.33 -13.03
C VAL A 424 -5.20 26.13 -13.83
N ARG A 425 -5.71 24.94 -13.51
CA ARG A 425 -5.41 23.70 -14.22
C ARG A 425 -6.29 23.44 -15.44
N SER A 426 -7.33 24.21 -15.68
CA SER A 426 -8.17 24.02 -16.86
C SER A 426 -7.32 24.16 -18.14
N GLY A 427 -7.58 23.32 -19.15
CA GLY A 427 -6.80 23.34 -20.39
C GLY A 427 -6.78 24.71 -21.08
N ARG A 428 -7.85 25.50 -20.91
CA ARG A 428 -7.92 26.88 -21.41
C ARG A 428 -6.95 27.80 -20.66
N VAL A 429 -6.97 27.81 -19.32
CA VAL A 429 -6.05 28.65 -18.53
C VAL A 429 -4.61 28.19 -18.69
N GLN A 430 -4.35 26.88 -18.81
CA GLN A 430 -3.02 26.35 -19.12
C GLN A 430 -2.46 26.94 -20.42
N ARG A 431 -3.22 26.90 -21.52
CA ARG A 431 -2.80 27.51 -22.80
C ARG A 431 -2.54 29.01 -22.68
N ILE A 432 -3.39 29.73 -21.95
CA ILE A 432 -3.22 31.17 -21.70
C ILE A 432 -1.91 31.43 -20.94
N ARG A 433 -1.60 30.65 -19.91
CA ARG A 433 -0.33 30.77 -19.15
C ARG A 433 0.91 30.48 -19.99
N LEU A 434 0.79 29.59 -20.96
CA LEU A 434 1.87 29.26 -21.90
C LEU A 434 2.07 30.32 -22.99
N SER A 435 1.05 31.12 -23.28
CA SER A 435 1.12 32.19 -24.29
C SER A 435 2.22 33.22 -23.97
N PRO A 436 2.94 33.74 -24.98
CA PRO A 436 3.76 34.94 -24.86
C PRO A 436 2.97 36.13 -24.29
N SER A 437 1.68 36.24 -24.63
CA SER A 437 0.76 37.31 -24.23
C SER A 437 -0.47 36.72 -23.52
N PRO A 438 -0.43 36.48 -22.19
CA PRO A 438 -1.55 35.88 -21.45
C PRO A 438 -2.75 36.82 -21.27
N ARG A 439 -2.54 38.14 -21.36
CA ARG A 439 -3.53 39.17 -21.05
C ARG A 439 -4.82 39.05 -21.87
N PRO A 440 -4.80 39.02 -23.22
CA PRO A 440 -6.03 38.89 -24.01
C PRO A 440 -6.86 37.65 -23.67
N GLY A 441 -6.21 36.54 -23.34
CA GLY A 441 -6.88 35.30 -22.97
C GLY A 441 -7.58 35.36 -21.60
N LEU A 442 -6.95 36.00 -20.61
CA LEU A 442 -7.56 36.19 -19.29
C LEU A 442 -8.69 37.23 -19.32
N GLU A 443 -8.53 38.31 -20.07
CA GLU A 443 -9.59 39.30 -20.28
C GLU A 443 -10.80 38.69 -21.00
N ALA A 444 -10.58 37.85 -22.00
CA ALA A 444 -11.65 37.10 -22.66
C ALA A 444 -12.37 36.13 -21.69
N LEU A 445 -11.64 35.53 -20.75
CA LEU A 445 -12.24 34.73 -19.68
C LEU A 445 -13.09 35.57 -18.72
N ALA A 446 -12.60 36.75 -18.32
CA ALA A 446 -13.34 37.68 -17.47
C ALA A 446 -14.63 38.15 -18.14
N ARG A 447 -14.57 38.53 -19.42
CA ARG A 447 -15.76 38.91 -20.20
C ARG A 447 -16.77 37.77 -20.36
N ARG A 448 -16.29 36.54 -20.54
CA ARG A 448 -17.16 35.36 -20.67
C ARG A 448 -17.78 34.93 -19.34
N TYR A 449 -17.08 35.16 -18.22
CA TYR A 449 -17.50 34.75 -16.88
C TYR A 449 -17.41 35.92 -15.89
N PRO A 450 -18.14 37.03 -16.09
CA PRO A 450 -17.97 38.28 -15.31
C PRO A 450 -18.35 38.12 -13.83
N HIS A 451 -19.19 37.13 -13.52
CA HIS A 451 -19.58 36.78 -12.15
C HIS A 451 -18.57 35.85 -11.45
N ARG A 452 -17.59 35.30 -12.16
CA ARG A 452 -16.64 34.31 -11.63
C ARG A 452 -15.18 34.68 -11.78
N VAL A 453 -14.83 35.51 -12.77
CA VAL A 453 -13.44 35.87 -13.06
C VAL A 453 -13.32 37.38 -13.16
N VAL A 454 -12.35 37.95 -12.45
CA VAL A 454 -12.11 39.39 -12.39
C VAL A 454 -10.63 39.71 -12.49
N GLU A 455 -10.27 40.80 -13.16
CA GLU A 455 -8.91 41.31 -13.12
C GLU A 455 -8.68 42.07 -11.82
N LEU A 456 -7.54 41.82 -11.18
CA LEU A 456 -7.09 42.55 -10.00
C LEU A 456 -6.12 43.64 -10.43
N GLN A 457 -6.30 44.84 -9.85
CA GLN A 457 -5.44 46.00 -10.10
C GLN A 457 -4.07 45.87 -9.43
N ARG A 458 -4.02 45.17 -8.28
CA ARG A 458 -2.79 44.96 -7.50
C ARG A 458 -2.55 43.49 -7.19
N LYS A 459 -1.28 43.11 -7.08
CA LYS A 459 -0.85 41.73 -6.75
C LYS A 459 -1.41 41.23 -5.42
N ASP A 460 -1.58 42.11 -4.46
CA ASP A 460 -2.02 41.83 -3.10
C ASP A 460 -3.53 42.02 -2.87
N GLN A 461 -4.27 42.47 -3.89
CA GLN A 461 -5.71 42.64 -3.83
C GLN A 461 -6.42 41.31 -3.54
N PHE A 462 -7.47 41.38 -2.71
CA PHE A 462 -8.40 40.29 -2.49
C PHE A 462 -9.36 40.21 -3.68
N ALA A 463 -9.62 38.99 -4.14
CA ALA A 463 -10.75 38.79 -5.04
C ALA A 463 -12.04 38.95 -4.23
N PRO A 464 -13.14 39.45 -4.81
CA PRO A 464 -14.45 39.31 -4.21
C PRO A 464 -14.75 37.84 -3.87
N GLU A 465 -15.58 37.61 -2.86
CA GLU A 465 -16.06 36.28 -2.51
C GLU A 465 -16.67 35.59 -3.74
N ASP A 466 -16.46 34.28 -3.85
CA ASP A 466 -16.89 33.44 -4.99
C ASP A 466 -16.34 33.85 -6.37
N LYS A 467 -15.35 34.73 -6.43
CA LYS A 467 -14.63 35.08 -7.65
C LYS A 467 -13.19 34.59 -7.62
N ILE A 468 -12.68 34.35 -8.82
CA ILE A 468 -11.26 34.14 -9.10
C ILE A 468 -10.71 35.44 -9.69
N GLY A 469 -9.92 36.13 -8.88
CA GLY A 469 -9.11 37.25 -9.32
C GLY A 469 -7.86 36.78 -10.06
N PHE A 470 -7.45 37.46 -11.12
CA PHE A 470 -6.13 37.29 -11.72
C PHE A 470 -5.37 38.61 -11.76
N TRP A 471 -4.05 38.53 -11.57
CA TRP A 471 -3.12 39.64 -11.74
C TRP A 471 -1.92 39.17 -12.57
N ILE A 472 -1.51 39.96 -13.55
CA ILE A 472 -0.39 39.65 -14.45
C ILE A 472 0.80 40.52 -14.06
N GLY A 473 1.89 39.89 -13.61
CA GLY A 473 3.12 40.57 -13.24
C GLY A 473 4.27 40.34 -14.22
N PRO A 474 5.46 40.89 -13.89
CA PRO A 474 6.71 40.54 -14.54
C PRO A 474 6.98 39.03 -14.36
N GLY A 475 6.90 38.26 -15.44
CA GLY A 475 7.20 36.81 -15.46
C GLY A 475 6.22 35.88 -14.74
N THR A 476 5.19 36.40 -14.07
CA THR A 476 4.23 35.57 -13.30
C THR A 476 2.79 35.99 -13.51
N ILE A 477 1.88 35.06 -13.25
CA ILE A 477 0.44 35.31 -13.15
C ILE A 477 0.01 34.81 -11.78
N ARG A 478 -0.63 35.66 -11.00
CA ARG A 478 -1.20 35.30 -9.69
C ARG A 478 -2.70 35.16 -9.85
N PHE A 479 -3.22 34.00 -9.45
CA PHE A 479 -4.64 33.76 -9.33
C PHE A 479 -5.00 33.76 -7.85
N THR A 480 -6.09 34.41 -7.47
CA THR A 480 -6.51 34.60 -6.08
C THR A 480 -7.99 34.30 -5.97
N THR A 481 -8.43 33.72 -4.86
CA THR A 481 -9.83 33.70 -4.45
C THR A 481 -9.93 34.02 -2.96
N THR A 482 -11.10 34.39 -2.49
CA THR A 482 -11.40 34.60 -1.07
C THR A 482 -12.45 33.58 -0.69
N SER A 483 -12.14 32.73 0.29
CA SER A 483 -13.12 31.77 0.81
C SER A 483 -14.18 32.48 1.65
N SER A 484 -15.29 31.80 1.92
CA SER A 484 -16.35 32.32 2.78
C SER A 484 -15.97 32.49 4.25
N THR A 485 -14.75 32.09 4.64
CA THR A 485 -14.15 32.40 5.95
C THR A 485 -13.37 33.72 5.93
N GLY A 486 -13.38 34.44 4.79
CA GLY A 486 -12.60 35.65 4.56
C GLY A 486 -11.13 35.38 4.21
N ARG A 487 -10.69 34.12 4.14
CA ARG A 487 -9.28 33.82 3.90
C ARG A 487 -8.92 33.94 2.42
N ARG A 488 -7.82 34.65 2.18
CA ARG A 488 -7.22 34.77 0.86
C ARG A 488 -6.43 33.52 0.49
N LEU A 489 -6.79 32.92 -0.64
CA LEU A 489 -6.10 31.79 -1.24
C LEU A 489 -5.50 32.24 -2.56
N PHE A 490 -4.31 31.74 -2.90
CA PHE A 490 -3.67 32.12 -4.16
C PHE A 490 -2.82 31.00 -4.76
N VAL A 491 -2.67 31.09 -6.08
CA VAL A 491 -1.77 30.27 -6.89
C VAL A 491 -0.86 31.20 -7.66
N VAL A 492 0.45 31.03 -7.54
CA VAL A 492 1.42 31.74 -8.37
C VAL A 492 1.86 30.83 -9.50
N ALA A 493 1.59 31.21 -10.74
CA ALA A 493 2.08 30.53 -11.93
C ALA A 493 3.22 31.35 -12.57
N LYS A 494 4.32 30.68 -12.89
CA LYS A 494 5.33 31.27 -13.78
C LYS A 494 4.78 31.28 -15.22
N ARG A 495 5.02 32.35 -15.96
CA ARG A 495 4.62 32.43 -17.38
C ARG A 495 5.41 31.42 -18.21
N ARG A 496 4.82 30.95 -19.31
CA ARG A 496 5.47 30.02 -20.26
C ARG A 496 5.89 28.69 -19.64
N THR A 497 5.28 28.26 -18.53
CA THR A 497 5.50 26.94 -17.95
C THR A 497 4.20 26.29 -17.48
N LEU A 498 4.18 24.96 -17.58
CA LEU A 498 3.13 24.13 -16.98
C LEU A 498 3.34 23.93 -15.48
N LYS A 499 4.58 24.08 -14.98
CA LYS A 499 4.91 23.83 -13.58
C LYS A 499 4.27 24.87 -12.68
N LEU A 500 3.59 24.39 -11.65
CA LEU A 500 3.08 25.18 -10.56
C LEU A 500 3.96 24.88 -9.32
N PRO A 501 4.36 25.90 -8.54
CA PRO A 501 5.03 25.69 -7.26
C PRO A 501 4.25 24.72 -6.36
N SER A 502 4.95 23.76 -5.75
CA SER A 502 4.37 22.74 -4.87
C SER A 502 3.80 23.30 -3.56
N GLN A 503 4.08 24.57 -3.25
CA GLN A 503 3.57 25.24 -2.04
C GLN A 503 2.21 25.91 -2.27
N ASN A 504 1.64 25.84 -3.47
CA ASN A 504 0.33 26.41 -3.74
C ASN A 504 -0.77 25.58 -3.06
N LEU A 505 -1.60 26.23 -2.25
CA LEU A 505 -2.82 25.72 -1.61
C LEU A 505 -2.68 24.55 -0.61
N GLY A 506 -1.53 23.86 -0.55
CA GLY A 506 -1.26 22.81 0.45
C GLY A 506 -2.32 21.70 0.44
N ASP A 507 -2.68 21.21 1.62
CA ASP A 507 -3.62 20.09 1.81
C ASP A 507 -5.07 20.42 1.39
N LEU A 508 -5.37 21.69 1.13
CA LEU A 508 -6.70 22.08 0.63
C LEU A 508 -6.94 21.64 -0.82
N ALA A 509 -5.87 21.40 -1.58
CA ALA A 509 -5.98 21.03 -2.98
C ALA A 509 -4.75 20.21 -3.40
N PHE A 510 -4.86 18.87 -3.33
CA PHE A 510 -3.86 17.86 -3.75
C PHE A 510 -3.55 17.83 -5.26
N VAL A 511 -3.68 18.96 -5.94
CA VAL A 511 -3.62 19.09 -7.39
C VAL A 511 -2.36 19.82 -7.87
N PHE A 512 -1.37 20.13 -7.01
CA PHE A 512 -0.16 20.87 -7.39
C PHE A 512 1.15 20.13 -7.16
#